data_AF-A0A938CYJ6-F1
#
_entry.id   AF-A0A938CYJ6-F1
#
_cell.length_a   1.000
_cell.length_b   1.000
_cell.length_c   1.000
_cell.angle_alpha   90.00
_cell.angle_beta   90.00
_cell.angle_gamma   90.00
#
_symmetry.space_group_name_H-M   'P 1'
#
loop_
_entity.id
_entity.type
_entity.pdbx_description
1 polymer ?
#
loop_
_entity_poly.entity_id
_entity_poly.type
_entity_poly.pdbx_seq_one_letter_code
_entity_poly.pdbx_strand_id
1 'polypeptide(L)'
;QKERWRVALPGNWPGGVLSTGGGLVFQGRLDGHLVAYDAVNGRELWRFAAGAPVVAPPITWRLAGKQYVTVLTGNGAGGGGLFSPENAKLDIDYYLPRRVLTFALNGTASLPKRDPAMACAPRVDPDFVPDPALLEKGSRAFGQCMTCHGMQALAAGSGPNLRTSPVILDATTFRAVVKEGALVPAGMPAFPELDDQTLEAIRHYLRLRAQQYAAEKPTKPG
;
A
#
# COMPACT_ATOMS: atom_id res chain seq x y z
N GLN A 1 17.20 -28.98 14.84
CA GLN A 1 15.75 -28.72 14.62
C GLN A 1 15.41 -29.06 13.17
N LYS A 2 14.19 -29.52 12.86
CA LYS A 2 13.67 -29.75 11.49
C LYS A 2 12.32 -29.04 11.33
N GLU A 3 12.00 -28.56 10.13
CA GLU A 3 10.69 -27.97 9.82
C GLU A 3 9.57 -28.99 10.09
N ARG A 4 8.49 -28.55 10.76
CA ARG A 4 7.32 -29.40 11.08
C ARG A 4 6.19 -29.23 10.08
N TRP A 5 5.96 -27.99 9.64
CA TRP A 5 4.98 -27.64 8.63
C TRP A 5 5.34 -26.28 8.03
N ARG A 6 4.76 -25.99 6.87
CA ARG A 6 4.93 -24.73 6.14
C ARG A 6 3.60 -24.33 5.52
N VAL A 7 3.30 -23.03 5.55
CA VAL A 7 2.16 -22.44 4.86
C VAL A 7 2.70 -21.43 3.85
N ALA A 8 2.28 -21.55 2.58
CA ALA A 8 2.57 -20.55 1.56
C ALA A 8 1.69 -19.32 1.78
N LEU A 9 2.30 -18.12 1.70
CA LEU A 9 1.62 -16.86 1.94
C LEU A 9 1.65 -15.98 0.67
N PRO A 10 0.65 -15.11 0.48
CA PRO A 10 0.65 -14.14 -0.60
C PRO A 10 1.65 -13.01 -0.32
N GLY A 11 2.34 -12.59 -1.38
CA GLY A 11 3.32 -11.49 -1.35
C GLY A 11 4.62 -11.83 -0.62
N ASN A 12 5.53 -10.85 -0.56
CA ASN A 12 6.91 -11.06 -0.12
C ASN A 12 7.23 -10.45 1.25
N TRP A 13 6.21 -9.92 1.94
CA TRP A 13 6.36 -9.23 3.24
C TRP A 13 5.29 -9.68 4.24
N PRO A 14 5.34 -10.96 4.69
CA PRO A 14 4.30 -11.52 5.53
C PRO A 14 4.25 -10.85 6.91
N GLY A 15 3.08 -10.86 7.53
CA GLY A 15 2.93 -10.33 8.87
C GLY A 15 3.56 -11.21 9.94
N GLY A 16 3.86 -10.57 11.07
CA GLY A 16 4.33 -11.25 12.28
C GLY A 16 3.30 -12.26 12.81
N VAL A 17 3.78 -13.15 13.68
CA VAL A 17 2.99 -14.24 14.25
C VAL A 17 2.83 -14.11 15.77
N LEU A 18 1.76 -14.68 16.30
CA LEU A 18 1.50 -14.84 17.73
C LEU A 18 1.14 -16.29 18.03
N SER A 19 1.96 -16.97 18.83
CA SER A 19 1.63 -18.30 19.38
C SER A 19 0.96 -18.17 20.74
N THR A 20 0.03 -19.07 21.05
CA THR A 20 -0.69 -19.09 22.33
C THR A 20 -0.64 -20.45 23.00
N GLY A 21 -0.84 -20.50 24.32
CA GLY A 21 -0.94 -21.76 25.07
C GLY A 21 -2.15 -22.63 24.70
N GLY A 22 -3.11 -22.09 23.94
CA GLY A 22 -4.28 -22.82 23.42
C GLY A 22 -4.01 -23.61 22.14
N GLY A 23 -2.75 -23.74 21.72
CA GLY A 23 -2.40 -24.47 20.49
C GLY A 23 -2.73 -23.71 19.20
N LEU A 24 -2.79 -22.38 19.25
CA LEU A 24 -3.06 -21.52 18.09
C LEU A 24 -1.87 -20.64 17.73
N VAL A 25 -1.66 -20.44 16.43
CA VAL A 25 -0.79 -19.40 15.86
C VAL A 25 -1.64 -18.41 15.07
N PHE A 26 -1.64 -17.14 15.45
CA PHE A 26 -2.29 -16.06 14.70
C PHE A 26 -1.27 -15.36 13.80
N GLN A 27 -1.68 -14.99 12.58
CA GLN A 27 -0.83 -14.29 11.62
C GLN A 27 -1.63 -13.33 10.75
N GLY A 28 -1.13 -12.11 10.64
CA GLY A 28 -1.58 -11.15 9.63
C GLY A 28 -0.98 -11.43 8.25
N ARG A 29 -1.73 -11.16 7.18
CA ARG A 29 -1.31 -11.40 5.79
C ARG A 29 -1.43 -10.14 4.93
N LEU A 30 -0.63 -10.07 3.86
CA LEU A 30 -0.65 -8.96 2.90
C LEU A 30 -1.94 -8.88 2.07
N ASP A 31 -2.58 -10.02 1.82
CA ASP A 31 -3.90 -10.09 1.16
C ASP A 31 -5.06 -9.59 2.05
N GLY A 32 -4.74 -8.97 3.19
CA GLY A 32 -5.69 -8.31 4.07
C GLY A 32 -6.45 -9.25 4.98
N HIS A 33 -5.87 -10.40 5.34
CA HIS A 33 -6.46 -11.33 6.30
C HIS A 33 -5.72 -11.41 7.62
N LEU A 34 -6.47 -11.65 8.70
CA LEU A 34 -5.95 -12.24 9.93
C LEU A 34 -6.36 -13.71 9.97
N VAL A 35 -5.41 -14.61 10.18
CA VAL A 35 -5.63 -16.06 10.14
C VAL A 35 -5.15 -16.70 11.43
N ALA A 36 -5.89 -17.68 11.94
CA ALA A 36 -5.46 -18.55 13.03
C ALA A 36 -5.23 -19.96 12.50
N TYR A 37 -4.09 -20.54 12.86
CA TYR A 37 -3.71 -21.91 12.52
C TYR A 37 -3.58 -22.77 13.76
N ASP A 38 -3.77 -24.07 13.57
CA ASP A 38 -3.35 -25.12 14.51
C ASP A 38 -1.81 -25.10 14.64
N ALA A 39 -1.30 -24.94 15.86
CA ALA A 39 0.13 -24.83 16.10
C ALA A 39 0.90 -26.12 15.79
N VAL A 40 0.25 -27.29 15.80
CA VAL A 40 0.89 -28.59 15.59
C VAL A 40 1.14 -28.87 14.12
N ASN A 41 0.17 -28.53 13.25
CA ASN A 41 0.16 -28.95 11.85
C ASN A 41 0.00 -27.80 10.83
N GLY A 42 -0.21 -26.56 11.28
CA GLY A 42 -0.35 -25.39 10.40
C GLY A 42 -1.69 -25.31 9.66
N ARG A 43 -2.67 -26.17 9.99
CA ARG A 43 -4.00 -26.13 9.39
C ARG A 43 -4.70 -24.83 9.77
N GLU A 44 -5.25 -24.14 8.77
CA GLU A 44 -6.09 -22.96 8.99
C GLU A 44 -7.38 -23.35 9.73
N LEU A 45 -7.65 -22.71 10.86
CA LEU A 45 -8.83 -22.95 11.70
C LEU A 45 -9.83 -21.81 11.64
N TRP A 46 -9.35 -20.60 11.38
CA TRP A 46 -10.17 -19.40 11.32
C TRP A 46 -9.51 -18.32 10.46
N ARG A 47 -10.33 -17.51 9.79
CA ARG A 47 -9.90 -16.39 8.95
C ARG A 47 -10.87 -15.23 9.08
N PHE A 48 -10.33 -14.02 9.03
CA PHE A 48 -11.09 -12.79 8.96
C PHE A 48 -10.51 -11.84 7.90
N ALA A 49 -11.38 -11.28 7.06
CA ALA A 49 -11.02 -10.24 6.09
C ALA A 49 -10.89 -8.89 6.80
N ALA A 50 -9.66 -8.50 7.13
CA ALA A 50 -9.32 -7.24 7.80
C ALA A 50 -9.49 -6.01 6.88
N GLY A 51 -9.54 -6.23 5.56
CA GLY A 51 -9.79 -5.20 4.54
C GLY A 51 -8.60 -4.30 4.23
N ALA A 52 -7.43 -4.60 4.80
CA ALA A 52 -6.14 -3.96 4.52
C ALA A 52 -5.01 -4.92 4.98
N PRO A 53 -3.80 -4.85 4.40
CA PRO A 53 -2.66 -5.67 4.77
C PRO A 53 -2.42 -5.69 6.28
N VAL A 54 -1.93 -6.80 6.81
CA VAL A 54 -1.65 -6.94 8.24
C VAL A 54 -0.22 -7.43 8.41
N VAL A 55 0.72 -6.50 8.56
CA VAL A 55 2.15 -6.82 8.73
C VAL A 55 2.56 -6.87 10.21
N ALA A 56 1.89 -6.09 11.06
CA ALA A 56 2.19 -6.05 12.49
C ALA A 56 1.90 -7.42 13.16
N PRO A 57 2.75 -7.86 14.11
CA PRO A 57 2.46 -9.06 14.88
C PRO A 57 1.20 -8.86 15.74
N PRO A 58 0.29 -9.84 15.80
CA PRO A 58 -0.82 -9.80 16.73
C PRO A 58 -0.33 -9.85 18.19
N ILE A 59 -1.14 -9.33 19.10
CA ILE A 59 -0.97 -9.50 20.56
C ILE A 59 -2.21 -10.15 21.17
N THR A 60 -2.08 -10.78 22.33
CA THR A 60 -3.23 -11.24 23.12
C THR A 60 -3.15 -10.72 24.55
N TRP A 61 -4.30 -10.43 25.13
CA TRP A 61 -4.43 -9.87 26.47
C TRP A 61 -5.77 -10.29 27.10
N ARG A 62 -5.93 -10.03 28.39
CA ARG A 62 -7.16 -10.34 29.13
C ARG A 62 -7.68 -9.11 29.86
N LEU A 63 -9.01 -8.99 29.93
CA LEU A 63 -9.70 -7.99 30.73
C LEU A 63 -11.02 -8.59 31.24
N ALA A 64 -11.27 -8.44 32.54
CA ALA A 64 -12.48 -8.96 33.21
C ALA A 64 -12.76 -10.44 32.86
N GLY A 65 -11.72 -11.28 32.89
CA GLY A 65 -11.82 -12.72 32.60
C GLY A 65 -11.86 -13.09 31.12
N LYS A 66 -12.20 -12.17 30.21
CA LYS A 66 -12.29 -12.40 28.76
C LYS A 66 -10.92 -12.21 28.08
N GLN A 67 -10.58 -13.11 27.16
CA GLN A 67 -9.36 -13.00 26.34
C GLN A 67 -9.65 -12.30 25.02
N TYR A 68 -8.69 -11.49 24.59
CA TYR A 68 -8.73 -10.72 23.36
C TYR A 68 -7.47 -10.98 22.52
N VAL A 69 -7.61 -10.88 21.20
CA VAL A 69 -6.50 -10.83 20.24
C VAL A 69 -6.59 -9.50 19.53
N THR A 70 -5.50 -8.74 19.45
CA THR A 70 -5.48 -7.42 18.81
C THR A 70 -4.39 -7.35 17.76
N VAL A 71 -4.68 -6.74 16.61
CA VAL A 71 -3.72 -6.53 15.54
C VAL A 71 -3.93 -5.18 14.87
N LEU A 72 -2.87 -4.63 14.28
CA LEU A 72 -2.90 -3.41 13.49
C LEU A 72 -2.96 -3.72 12.01
N THR A 73 -3.91 -3.13 11.28
CA THR A 73 -3.90 -3.16 9.81
C THR A 73 -2.98 -2.06 9.27
N GLY A 74 -2.15 -2.41 8.32
CA GLY A 74 -1.21 -1.54 7.61
C GLY A 74 -0.09 -2.34 6.94
N ASN A 75 0.38 -1.85 5.79
CA ASN A 75 1.49 -2.43 5.04
C ASN A 75 2.89 -2.02 5.59
N GLY A 76 2.93 -1.00 6.46
CA GLY A 76 4.18 -0.39 6.93
C GLY A 76 4.91 0.42 5.83
N ALA A 77 5.78 1.35 6.25
CA ALA A 77 6.45 2.28 5.33
C ALA A 77 7.52 1.61 4.44
N GLY A 78 8.27 0.64 4.99
CA GLY A 78 9.31 -0.08 4.25
C GLY A 78 8.74 -1.05 3.21
N GLY A 79 7.60 -1.68 3.50
CA GLY A 79 6.96 -2.65 2.61
C GLY A 79 6.29 -2.02 1.39
N GLY A 80 5.63 -0.87 1.56
CA GLY A 80 4.80 -0.24 0.52
C GLY A 80 5.56 0.40 -0.65
N GLY A 81 6.82 0.78 -0.44
CA GLY A 81 7.69 1.36 -1.48
C GLY A 81 8.59 0.32 -2.15
N LEU A 82 9.26 -0.52 -1.35
CA LEU A 82 10.26 -1.48 -1.84
C LEU A 82 9.63 -2.64 -2.63
N PHE A 83 8.45 -3.12 -2.22
CA PHE A 83 7.74 -4.23 -2.85
C PHE A 83 6.49 -3.74 -3.59
N SER A 84 6.55 -2.51 -4.13
CA SER A 84 5.37 -1.86 -4.68
C SER A 84 4.72 -2.61 -5.85
N PRO A 85 5.45 -3.26 -6.78
CA PRO A 85 4.83 -4.03 -7.87
C PRO A 85 4.04 -5.25 -7.36
N GLU A 86 4.59 -6.01 -6.42
CA GLU A 86 3.95 -7.18 -5.83
C GLU A 86 2.75 -6.79 -4.97
N ASN A 87 2.89 -5.72 -4.19
CA ASN A 87 1.81 -5.20 -3.36
C ASN A 87 0.66 -4.64 -4.20
N ALA A 88 0.94 -4.02 -5.35
CA ALA A 88 -0.08 -3.55 -6.27
C ALA A 88 -0.93 -4.70 -6.85
N LYS A 89 -0.38 -5.90 -7.02
CA LYS A 89 -1.14 -7.10 -7.45
C LYS A 89 -2.13 -7.59 -6.39
N LEU A 90 -1.96 -7.16 -5.15
CA LEU A 90 -2.85 -7.47 -4.02
C LEU A 90 -3.83 -6.31 -3.74
N ASP A 91 -3.98 -5.38 -4.68
CA ASP A 91 -4.81 -4.17 -4.53
C ASP A 91 -4.45 -3.32 -3.30
N ILE A 92 -3.18 -3.38 -2.89
CA ILE A 92 -2.68 -2.59 -1.77
C ILE A 92 -2.50 -1.14 -2.21
N ASP A 93 -3.16 -0.24 -1.48
CA ASP A 93 -3.21 1.18 -1.78
C ASP A 93 -2.95 2.02 -0.53
N TYR A 94 -2.46 3.24 -0.73
CA TYR A 94 -2.17 4.21 0.33
C TYR A 94 -3.42 4.59 1.15
N TYR A 95 -4.59 4.57 0.51
CA TYR A 95 -5.86 4.94 1.13
C TYR A 95 -6.59 3.78 1.82
N LEU A 96 -5.95 2.61 1.92
CA LEU A 96 -6.50 1.50 2.70
C LEU A 96 -6.62 1.86 4.18
N PRO A 97 -7.69 1.43 4.86
CA PRO A 97 -7.94 1.81 6.24
C PRO A 97 -6.90 1.19 7.18
N ARG A 98 -6.27 2.04 8.00
CA ARG A 98 -5.38 1.64 9.09
C ARG A 98 -6.20 1.58 10.38
N ARG A 99 -6.30 0.40 10.99
CA ARG A 99 -7.21 0.12 12.11
C ARG A 99 -6.51 -0.68 13.20
N VAL A 100 -6.97 -0.48 14.43
CA VAL A 100 -6.79 -1.44 15.52
C VAL A 100 -7.97 -2.40 15.47
N LEU A 101 -7.72 -3.68 15.23
CA LEU A 101 -8.75 -4.72 15.23
C LEU A 101 -8.58 -5.59 16.47
N THR A 102 -9.62 -5.65 17.29
CA THR A 102 -9.66 -6.48 18.50
C THR A 102 -10.74 -7.54 18.37
N PHE A 103 -10.35 -8.79 18.54
CA PHE A 103 -11.18 -9.98 18.42
C PHE A 103 -11.35 -10.64 19.79
N ALA A 104 -12.52 -11.23 20.01
CA ALA A 104 -12.77 -12.14 21.12
C ALA A 104 -13.84 -13.15 20.70
N LEU A 105 -13.95 -14.25 21.45
CA LEU A 105 -15.01 -15.22 21.22
C LEU A 105 -16.40 -14.54 21.26
N ASN A 106 -17.25 -14.94 20.31
CA ASN A 106 -18.61 -14.44 20.10
C ASN A 106 -18.71 -12.93 19.81
N GLY A 107 -17.64 -12.29 19.33
CA GLY A 107 -17.70 -10.91 18.85
C GLY A 107 -18.54 -10.79 17.57
N THR A 108 -19.41 -9.77 17.51
CA THR A 108 -20.36 -9.56 16.39
C THR A 108 -20.14 -8.23 15.65
N ALA A 109 -19.11 -7.47 16.03
CA ALA A 109 -18.78 -6.21 15.37
C ALA A 109 -18.37 -6.45 13.91
N SER A 110 -18.80 -5.55 13.02
CA SER A 110 -18.47 -5.56 11.59
C SER A 110 -17.58 -4.37 11.23
N LEU A 111 -16.80 -4.52 10.16
CA LEU A 111 -15.99 -3.42 9.65
C LEU A 111 -16.88 -2.39 8.92
N PRO A 112 -16.59 -1.09 9.06
CA PRO A 112 -17.19 -0.07 8.21
C PRO A 112 -16.89 -0.36 6.74
N LYS A 113 -17.91 -0.18 5.87
CA LYS A 113 -17.74 -0.29 4.42
C LYS A 113 -16.73 0.74 3.94
N ARG A 114 -15.83 0.34 3.04
CA ARG A 114 -14.91 1.25 2.36
C ARG A 114 -15.70 2.01 1.29
N ASP A 115 -15.55 3.32 1.25
CA ASP A 115 -16.05 4.14 0.15
C ASP A 115 -15.23 3.85 -1.13
N PRO A 116 -15.86 3.33 -2.21
CA PRO A 116 -15.19 3.12 -3.48
C PRO A 116 -14.60 4.41 -4.09
N ALA A 117 -15.12 5.59 -3.76
CA ALA A 117 -14.63 6.87 -4.25
C ALA A 117 -13.20 7.20 -3.78
N MET A 118 -12.72 6.52 -2.74
CA MET A 118 -11.32 6.62 -2.30
C MET A 118 -10.34 5.90 -3.24
N ALA A 119 -10.82 5.11 -4.21
CA ALA A 119 -9.98 4.53 -5.25
C ALA A 119 -9.77 5.57 -6.36
N CYS A 120 -8.56 6.11 -6.49
CA CYS A 120 -8.25 7.06 -7.54
C CYS A 120 -8.26 6.39 -8.94
N ALA A 121 -9.08 6.92 -9.85
CA ALA A 121 -9.04 6.54 -11.26
C ALA A 121 -7.83 7.19 -11.96
N PRO A 122 -7.21 6.53 -12.96
CA PRO A 122 -6.20 7.16 -13.79
C PRO A 122 -6.74 8.44 -14.42
N ARG A 123 -5.95 9.52 -14.41
CA ARG A 123 -6.24 10.76 -15.11
C ARG A 123 -5.14 10.97 -16.13
N VAL A 124 -5.52 10.94 -17.41
CA VAL A 124 -4.60 11.04 -18.54
C VAL A 124 -4.91 12.30 -19.32
N ASP A 125 -3.87 12.95 -19.82
CA ASP A 125 -3.99 13.99 -20.83
C ASP A 125 -3.98 13.30 -22.21
N PRO A 126 -5.07 13.42 -23.01
CA PRO A 126 -5.14 12.79 -24.31
C PRO A 126 -4.17 13.40 -25.33
N ASP A 127 -3.77 14.66 -25.15
CA ASP A 127 -2.92 15.39 -26.09
C ASP A 127 -1.43 15.30 -25.73
N PHE A 128 -1.10 14.54 -24.69
CA PHE A 128 0.28 14.37 -24.25
C PHE A 128 1.11 13.57 -25.26
N VAL A 129 2.15 14.22 -25.78
CA VAL A 129 3.17 13.60 -26.64
C VAL A 129 4.45 13.35 -25.83
N PRO A 130 4.92 12.09 -25.71
CA PRO A 130 6.15 11.78 -24.99
C PRO A 130 7.40 12.37 -25.68
N ASP A 131 8.29 12.96 -24.89
CA ASP A 131 9.58 13.51 -25.34
C ASP A 131 10.69 12.63 -24.74
N PRO A 132 11.44 11.87 -25.57
CA PRO A 132 12.46 10.94 -25.09
C PRO A 132 13.50 11.57 -24.15
N ALA A 133 13.92 12.82 -24.40
CA ALA A 133 14.95 13.48 -23.59
C ALA A 133 14.41 13.83 -22.19
N LEU A 134 13.17 14.33 -22.12
CA LEU A 134 12.50 14.60 -20.84
C LEU A 134 12.18 13.31 -20.09
N LEU A 135 11.81 12.24 -20.78
CA LEU A 135 11.55 10.94 -20.15
C LEU A 135 12.79 10.34 -19.50
N GLU A 136 13.94 10.39 -20.18
CA GLU A 136 15.19 9.89 -19.60
C GLU A 136 15.59 10.71 -18.38
N LYS A 137 15.64 12.05 -18.49
CA LYS A 137 15.96 12.95 -17.36
C LYS A 137 14.97 12.75 -16.21
N GLY A 138 13.68 12.71 -16.51
CA GLY A 138 12.60 12.59 -15.54
C GLY A 138 12.60 11.26 -14.79
N SER A 139 12.84 10.16 -15.50
CA SER A 139 12.91 8.82 -14.89
C SER A 139 14.06 8.69 -13.89
N ARG A 140 15.24 9.28 -14.22
CA ARG A 140 16.39 9.32 -13.32
C ARG A 140 16.12 10.20 -12.10
N ALA A 141 15.61 11.41 -12.32
CA ALA A 141 15.29 12.35 -11.24
C ALA A 141 14.18 11.82 -10.31
N PHE A 142 13.22 11.05 -10.84
CA PHE A 142 12.18 10.40 -10.04
C PHE A 142 12.72 9.38 -9.04
N GLY A 143 13.97 8.91 -9.18
CA GLY A 143 14.58 7.92 -8.28
C GLY A 143 14.48 8.30 -6.80
N GLN A 144 14.55 9.60 -6.46
CA GLN A 144 14.41 10.09 -5.08
C GLN A 144 12.97 9.98 -4.53
N CYS A 145 11.97 9.89 -5.40
CA CYS A 145 10.54 9.79 -5.04
C CYS A 145 10.09 8.33 -4.83
N MET A 146 10.88 7.38 -5.33
CA MET A 146 10.53 5.96 -5.46
C MET A 146 10.25 5.27 -4.14
N THR A 147 10.93 5.65 -3.05
CA THR A 147 10.71 5.04 -1.73
C THR A 147 9.28 5.27 -1.23
N CYS A 148 8.66 6.41 -1.56
CA CYS A 148 7.28 6.71 -1.16
C CYS A 148 6.29 6.36 -2.26
N HIS A 149 6.60 6.71 -3.51
CA HIS A 149 5.68 6.59 -4.65
C HIS A 149 5.89 5.32 -5.49
N GLY A 150 6.75 4.42 -5.03
CA GLY A 150 7.00 3.11 -5.61
C GLY A 150 7.81 3.12 -6.90
N MET A 151 8.22 1.92 -7.31
CA MET A 151 8.94 1.68 -8.56
C MET A 151 8.09 2.18 -9.74
N GLN A 152 8.71 2.97 -10.62
CA GLN A 152 8.02 3.52 -11.80
C GLN A 152 6.73 4.30 -11.47
N ALA A 153 6.68 4.94 -10.29
CA ALA A 153 5.52 5.64 -9.76
C ALA A 153 4.28 4.77 -9.44
N LEU A 154 4.44 3.44 -9.42
CA LEU A 154 3.41 2.52 -8.93
C LEU A 154 3.54 2.37 -7.41
N ALA A 155 2.86 3.22 -6.65
CA ALA A 155 2.86 3.14 -5.19
C ALA A 155 1.88 2.08 -4.70
N ALA A 156 2.22 1.42 -3.58
CA ALA A 156 1.36 0.41 -2.95
C ALA A 156 1.40 0.49 -1.41
N GLY A 157 1.17 1.69 -0.86
CA GLY A 157 0.87 1.88 0.57
C GLY A 157 1.69 2.92 1.33
N SER A 158 2.89 3.28 0.86
CA SER A 158 3.77 4.25 1.54
C SER A 158 3.41 5.70 1.23
N GLY A 159 3.12 6.00 -0.04
CA GLY A 159 2.58 7.25 -0.53
C GLY A 159 1.52 7.01 -1.61
N PRO A 160 0.82 8.05 -2.07
CA PRO A 160 -0.20 7.91 -3.11
C PRO A 160 0.40 7.47 -4.45
N ASN A 161 -0.38 6.72 -5.21
CA ASN A 161 -0.03 6.30 -6.58
C ASN A 161 -0.12 7.49 -7.53
N LEU A 162 1.04 8.03 -7.94
CA LEU A 162 1.13 9.24 -8.75
C LEU A 162 0.60 9.06 -10.17
N ARG A 163 0.47 7.82 -10.66
CA ARG A 163 -0.13 7.52 -11.98
C ARG A 163 -1.62 7.85 -12.05
N THR A 164 -2.26 8.11 -10.92
CA THR A 164 -3.67 8.48 -10.81
C THR A 164 -3.87 9.91 -10.29
N SER A 165 -2.77 10.63 -10.04
CA SER A 165 -2.82 11.95 -9.42
C SER A 165 -3.22 13.03 -10.44
N PRO A 166 -4.20 13.89 -10.15
CA PRO A 166 -4.49 15.05 -10.99
C PRO A 166 -3.37 16.09 -11.00
N VAL A 167 -2.49 16.09 -9.98
CA VAL A 167 -1.41 17.07 -9.81
C VAL A 167 -0.46 17.09 -11.01
N ILE A 168 -0.28 15.96 -11.70
CA ILE A 168 0.65 15.87 -12.85
C ILE A 168 0.14 16.57 -14.11
N LEU A 169 -1.14 16.94 -14.15
CA LEU A 169 -1.79 17.57 -15.30
C LEU A 169 -1.55 19.08 -15.36
N ASP A 170 -1.26 19.72 -14.22
CA ASP A 170 -1.03 21.16 -14.14
C ASP A 170 0.37 21.45 -13.59
N ALA A 171 1.19 22.16 -14.36
CA ALA A 171 2.57 22.43 -14.01
C ALA A 171 2.70 23.32 -12.76
N THR A 172 1.77 24.25 -12.57
CA THR A 172 1.76 25.17 -11.42
C THR A 172 1.46 24.40 -10.13
N THR A 173 0.43 23.55 -10.13
CA THR A 173 0.06 22.69 -9.01
C THR A 173 1.17 21.68 -8.71
N PHE A 174 1.80 21.10 -9.74
CA PHE A 174 2.94 20.19 -9.56
C PHE A 174 4.12 20.87 -8.86
N ARG A 175 4.48 22.09 -9.27
CA ARG A 175 5.51 22.90 -8.60
C ARG A 175 5.14 23.18 -7.15
N ALA A 176 3.91 23.64 -6.91
CA ALA A 176 3.44 23.97 -5.57
C ALA A 176 3.59 22.78 -4.60
N VAL A 177 3.26 21.57 -5.08
CA VAL A 177 3.38 20.34 -4.29
C VAL A 177 4.84 19.91 -4.10
N VAL A 178 5.61 19.79 -5.18
CA VAL A 178 6.94 19.14 -5.16
C VAL A 178 8.04 20.07 -4.69
N LYS A 179 8.03 21.33 -5.12
CA LYS A 179 9.12 22.29 -4.85
C LYS A 179 8.78 23.25 -3.71
N GLU A 180 7.55 23.75 -3.67
CA GLU A 180 7.14 24.79 -2.70
C GLU A 180 6.58 24.20 -1.40
N GLY A 181 6.31 22.89 -1.37
CA GLY A 181 5.94 22.19 -0.15
C GLY A 181 4.48 22.34 0.28
N ALA A 182 3.55 22.56 -0.66
CA ALA A 182 2.12 22.68 -0.37
C ALA A 182 1.53 21.48 0.40
N LEU A 183 2.18 20.29 0.32
CA LEU A 183 1.77 19.08 1.03
C LEU A 183 2.73 18.65 2.16
N VAL A 184 3.65 19.52 2.60
CA VAL A 184 4.51 19.26 3.77
C VAL A 184 3.72 18.92 5.03
N PRO A 185 2.61 19.61 5.37
CA PRO A 185 1.77 19.23 6.52
C PRO A 185 1.15 17.82 6.39
N ALA A 186 1.03 17.30 5.18
CA ALA A 186 0.53 15.94 4.89
C ALA A 186 1.65 14.89 4.79
N GLY A 187 2.91 15.27 5.03
CA GLY A 187 4.07 14.38 5.01
C GLY A 187 4.78 14.22 3.66
N MET A 188 4.41 15.00 2.64
CA MET A 188 5.17 15.07 1.38
C MET A 188 6.29 16.12 1.50
N PRO A 189 7.58 15.73 1.48
CA PRO A 189 8.67 16.68 1.60
C PRO A 189 8.73 17.63 0.39
N ALA A 190 9.24 18.84 0.63
CA ALA A 190 9.57 19.79 -0.42
C ALA A 190 10.98 19.50 -0.96
N PHE A 191 11.17 19.76 -2.26
CA PHE A 191 12.44 19.60 -2.98
C PHE A 191 12.85 20.94 -3.63
N PRO A 192 13.20 21.97 -2.83
CA PRO A 192 13.52 23.32 -3.33
C PRO A 192 14.74 23.33 -4.27
N GLU A 193 15.61 22.34 -4.17
CA GLU A 193 16.81 22.16 -4.97
C GLU A 193 16.55 21.76 -6.43
N LEU A 194 15.35 21.28 -6.76
CA LEU A 194 15.02 20.90 -8.13
C LEU A 194 14.82 22.14 -9.00
N ASP A 195 15.58 22.24 -10.09
CA ASP A 195 15.34 23.24 -11.11
C ASP A 195 14.02 22.96 -11.89
N ASP A 196 13.54 23.99 -12.57
CA ASP A 196 12.24 23.97 -13.25
C ASP A 196 12.21 22.97 -14.42
N GLN A 197 13.35 22.77 -15.08
CA GLN A 197 13.48 21.78 -16.16
C GLN A 197 13.39 20.35 -15.61
N THR A 198 13.94 20.10 -14.42
CA THR A 198 13.91 18.79 -13.76
C THR A 198 12.53 18.50 -13.20
N LEU A 199 11.85 19.50 -12.63
CA LEU A 199 10.44 19.38 -12.26
C LEU A 199 9.57 18.99 -13.46
N GLU A 200 9.72 19.69 -14.58
CA GLU A 200 8.97 19.36 -15.80
C GLU A 200 9.32 17.97 -16.32
N ALA A 201 10.60 17.59 -16.33
CA ALA A 201 11.01 16.24 -16.73
C ALA A 201 10.36 15.14 -15.86
N ILE A 202 10.34 15.31 -14.53
CA ILE A 202 9.64 14.38 -13.62
C ILE A 202 8.14 14.33 -13.95
N ARG A 203 7.49 15.49 -14.13
CA ARG A 203 6.07 15.57 -14.49
C ARG A 203 5.78 14.87 -15.83
N HIS A 204 6.63 15.07 -16.83
CA HIS A 204 6.56 14.44 -18.15
C HIS A 204 6.65 12.92 -18.05
N TYR A 205 7.61 12.42 -17.25
CA TYR A 205 7.75 11.01 -16.95
C TYR A 205 6.50 10.44 -16.27
N LEU A 206 5.94 11.14 -15.28
CA LEU A 206 4.72 10.71 -14.58
C LEU A 206 3.50 10.66 -15.51
N ARG A 207 3.35 11.62 -16.44
CA ARG A 207 2.28 11.62 -17.45
C ARG A 207 2.36 10.40 -18.38
N LEU A 208 3.55 10.01 -18.82
CA LEU A 208 3.74 8.76 -19.56
C LEU A 208 3.31 7.55 -18.71
N ARG A 209 3.73 7.48 -17.44
CA ARG A 209 3.35 6.37 -16.56
C ARG A 209 1.85 6.30 -16.30
N ALA A 210 1.17 7.44 -16.26
CA ALA A 210 -0.29 7.50 -16.16
C ALA A 210 -0.98 6.94 -17.41
N GLN A 211 -0.51 7.30 -18.62
CA GLN A 211 -1.03 6.74 -19.87
C GLN A 211 -0.83 5.22 -19.96
N GLN A 212 0.38 4.73 -19.65
CA GLN A 212 0.69 3.30 -19.62
C GLN A 212 -0.24 2.55 -18.65
N TYR A 213 -0.44 3.10 -17.45
CA TYR A 213 -1.31 2.50 -16.44
C TYR A 213 -2.79 2.47 -16.83
N ALA A 214 -3.26 3.50 -17.54
CA ALA A 214 -4.61 3.52 -18.08
C ALA A 214 -4.81 2.46 -19.18
N ALA A 215 -3.79 2.20 -20.00
CA ALA A 215 -3.83 1.15 -21.02
C ALA A 215 -3.69 -0.28 -20.44
N GLU A 216 -2.95 -0.44 -19.33
CA GLU A 216 -2.74 -1.72 -18.65
C GLU A 216 -3.94 -2.18 -17.82
N LYS A 217 -4.76 -1.26 -17.29
CA LYS A 217 -5.96 -1.63 -16.54
C LYS A 217 -7.03 -2.15 -17.51
N PRO A 218 -7.42 -3.44 -17.45
CA PRO A 218 -8.63 -3.86 -18.14
C PRO A 218 -9.81 -3.10 -17.53
N THR A 219 -10.69 -2.56 -18.36
CA THR A 219 -12.05 -2.20 -17.96
C THR A 219 -12.61 -3.37 -17.14
N LYS A 220 -12.85 -3.18 -15.84
CA LYS A 220 -13.52 -4.21 -15.05
C LYS A 220 -14.80 -4.60 -15.79
N PRO A 221 -15.05 -5.90 -16.09
CA PRO A 221 -16.39 -6.31 -16.45
C PRO A 221 -17.31 -5.95 -15.28
N GLY A 222 -18.46 -5.36 -15.61
CA GLY A 222 -19.48 -4.93 -14.65
C GLY A 222 -20.08 -6.07 -13.85
#